data_AF-A0A0A9DCC9-F1
#
_entry.id   AF-A0A0A9DCC9-F1
#
_cell.length_a   1.000
_cell.length_b   1.000
_cell.length_c   1.000
_cell.angle_alpha   90.00
_cell.angle_beta   90.00
_cell.angle_gamma   90.00
#
_symmetry.space_group_name_H-M   'P 1'
#
loop_
_entity.id
_entity.type
_entity.pdbx_description
1 polymer ?
#
loop_
_entity_poly.entity_id
_entity_poly.type
_entity_poly.pdbx_seq_one_letter_code
_entity_poly.pdbx_strand_id
1 'polypeptide(L)'
;MAFTGDALIIRACGRTDFQGGSSDQLYQSVHSQIFTLPKDTLLYPAHDYKGFTVSTVAEEIAYNARLTKDKETFKSIMENLNLSYPKMMDVAVPANLVCGIQDPPPKI
;
A
#
# COMPACT_ATOMS: atom_id res chain seq x y z
N MET A 1 4.92 -8.95 14.58
CA MET A 1 4.03 -7.95 13.94
C MET A 1 4.83 -7.19 12.90
N ALA A 2 4.18 -6.71 11.83
CA ALA A 2 4.79 -5.89 10.79
C ALA A 2 3.88 -4.70 10.43
N PHE A 3 4.47 -3.53 10.26
CA PHE A 3 3.79 -2.34 9.75
C PHE A 3 4.03 -2.25 8.25
N THR A 4 2.97 -2.41 7.45
CA THR A 4 3.10 -2.66 6.01
C THR A 4 2.99 -1.42 5.14
N GLY A 5 2.81 -0.24 5.75
CA GLY A 5 2.55 1.00 5.02
C GLY A 5 1.35 0.82 4.08
N ASP A 6 1.50 1.28 2.85
CA ASP A 6 0.54 1.04 1.77
C ASP A 6 0.94 -0.11 0.84
N ALA A 7 2.04 -0.82 1.11
CA ALA A 7 2.44 -1.97 0.30
C ALA A 7 1.41 -3.11 0.40
N LEU A 8 0.96 -3.38 1.63
CA LEU A 8 -0.17 -4.28 1.88
C LEU A 8 -1.21 -3.56 2.74
N ILE A 9 -2.45 -3.61 2.28
CA ILE A 9 -3.65 -3.11 2.98
C ILE A 9 -4.57 -4.32 3.21
N ILE A 10 -5.39 -4.31 4.26
CA ILE A 10 -6.25 -5.45 4.61
C ILE A 10 -7.17 -5.80 3.41
N ARG A 11 -7.02 -7.02 2.89
CA ARG A 11 -7.66 -7.55 1.67
C ARG A 11 -7.33 -6.81 0.35
N ALA A 12 -6.36 -5.90 0.34
CA ALA A 12 -6.01 -5.06 -0.79
C ALA A 12 -4.51 -4.69 -0.84
N CYS A 13 -4.15 -3.65 -1.59
CA CYS A 13 -2.85 -3.00 -1.60
C CYS A 13 -3.00 -1.55 -2.06
N GLY A 14 -1.98 -0.73 -1.80
CA GLY A 14 -1.89 0.63 -2.30
C GLY A 14 -1.82 0.71 -3.83
N ARG A 15 -2.06 1.90 -4.37
CA ARG A 15 -1.95 2.19 -5.81
C ARG A 15 -0.49 2.24 -6.24
N THR A 16 -0.23 2.05 -7.53
CA THR A 16 1.14 1.94 -8.10
C THR A 16 1.38 2.84 -9.31
N ASP A 17 0.45 3.73 -9.63
CA ASP A 17 0.42 4.60 -10.82
C ASP A 17 1.00 6.01 -10.57
N PHE A 18 1.45 6.30 -9.35
CA PHE A 18 2.08 7.57 -8.96
C PHE A 18 3.36 7.34 -8.15
N GLN A 19 4.10 8.41 -7.87
CA GLN A 19 5.32 8.41 -7.03
C GLN A 19 6.43 7.45 -7.52
N GLY A 20 6.47 7.15 -8.82
CA GLY A 20 7.41 6.17 -9.38
C GLY A 20 7.06 4.72 -9.03
N GLY A 21 5.82 4.44 -8.62
CA GLY A 21 5.35 3.11 -8.26
C GLY A 21 5.38 2.10 -9.42
N SER A 22 5.40 0.82 -9.06
CA SER A 22 5.38 -0.29 -10.01
C SER A 22 4.61 -1.47 -9.44
N SER A 23 3.57 -1.93 -10.16
CA SER A 23 2.82 -3.14 -9.80
C SER A 23 3.72 -4.38 -9.80
N ASP A 24 4.67 -4.45 -10.73
CA ASP A 24 5.61 -5.55 -10.80
C ASP A 24 6.48 -5.64 -9.52
N GLN A 25 7.04 -4.49 -9.12
CA GLN A 25 7.86 -4.37 -7.92
C GLN A 25 7.04 -4.62 -6.67
N LEU A 26 5.86 -4.04 -6.55
CA LEU A 26 4.98 -4.22 -5.40
C LEU A 26 4.65 -5.70 -5.17
N TYR A 27 4.29 -6.42 -6.24
CA TYR A 27 4.02 -7.85 -6.16
C TYR A 27 5.23 -8.62 -5.61
N GLN A 28 6.42 -8.36 -6.16
CA GLN A 28 7.67 -8.99 -5.69
C GLN A 28 7.98 -8.65 -4.23
N SER A 29 7.83 -7.39 -3.83
CA SER A 29 8.08 -6.93 -2.46
C SER A 29 7.16 -7.65 -1.47
N VAL A 30 5.85 -7.72 -1.74
CA VAL A 30 4.91 -8.40 -0.85
C VAL A 30 5.24 -9.89 -0.76
N HIS A 31 5.42 -10.57 -1.90
CA HIS A 31 5.65 -12.02 -1.92
C HIS A 31 6.99 -12.43 -1.32
N SER A 32 8.03 -11.61 -1.44
CA SER A 32 9.37 -11.94 -0.92
C SER A 32 9.64 -11.43 0.51
N GLN A 33 9.00 -10.34 0.94
CA GLN A 33 9.28 -9.70 2.24
C GLN A 33 8.16 -9.89 3.27
N ILE A 34 6.90 -9.93 2.84
CA ILE A 34 5.74 -9.97 3.75
C ILE A 34 5.18 -11.38 3.85
N PHE A 35 4.94 -12.05 2.72
CA PHE A 35 4.37 -13.41 2.69
C PHE A 35 5.35 -14.51 3.11
N THR A 36 6.63 -14.17 3.30
CA THR A 36 7.65 -15.05 3.86
C THR A 36 7.73 -15.00 5.40
N LEU A 37 7.03 -14.06 6.04
CA LEU A 37 6.94 -13.97 7.49
C LEU A 37 6.09 -15.13 8.07
N PRO A 38 6.21 -15.43 9.38
CA PRO A 38 5.34 -16.40 10.04
C PRO A 38 3.86 -16.07 9.82
N LYS A 39 3.07 -17.12 9.59
CA LYS A 39 1.64 -17.02 9.22
C LYS A 39 0.78 -16.24 10.22
N ASP A 40 1.13 -16.29 11.50
CA ASP A 40 0.48 -15.59 12.61
C ASP A 40 0.99 -14.14 12.81
N THR A 41 1.93 -13.68 11.98
CA THR A 41 2.42 -12.29 12.05
C THR A 41 1.29 -11.33 11.77
N LEU A 42 0.95 -10.50 12.78
CA LEU A 42 0.02 -9.40 12.64
C LEU A 42 0.52 -8.36 11.65
N LEU A 43 -0.34 -7.94 10.73
CA LEU A 43 -0.09 -6.93 9.70
C LEU A 43 -0.91 -5.67 10.01
N TYR A 44 -0.22 -4.55 10.19
CA TYR A 44 -0.79 -3.24 10.46
C TYR A 44 -0.54 -2.30 9.26
N PRO A 45 -1.56 -2.00 8.44
CA PRO A 45 -1.41 -1.10 7.30
C PRO A 45 -1.39 0.37 7.75
N ALA A 46 -0.93 1.27 6.86
CA ALA A 46 -1.05 2.71 7.08
C ALA A 46 -2.48 3.23 6.90
N HIS A 47 -3.28 2.57 6.06
CA HIS A 47 -4.66 2.95 5.78
C HIS A 47 -5.60 1.74 5.82
N ASP A 48 -6.85 2.01 6.17
CA ASP A 48 -7.99 1.12 5.94
C ASP A 48 -9.22 1.98 5.59
N TYR A 49 -10.06 1.48 4.69
CA TYR A 49 -11.25 2.20 4.21
C TYR A 49 -12.56 1.46 4.50
N LYS A 50 -12.53 0.43 5.36
CA LYS A 50 -13.66 -0.44 5.69
C LYS A 50 -13.88 -0.63 7.20
N GLY A 51 -13.07 -0.01 8.05
CA GLY A 51 -13.12 -0.10 9.50
C GLY A 51 -12.32 -1.26 10.10
N PHE A 52 -11.44 -1.91 9.33
CA PHE A 52 -10.55 -2.94 9.86
C PHE A 52 -9.28 -2.35 10.47
N THR A 53 -8.72 -3.02 11.47
CA THR A 53 -7.57 -2.51 12.25
C THR A 53 -6.32 -3.39 12.16
N VAL A 54 -6.47 -4.68 11.86
CA VAL A 54 -5.36 -5.65 11.79
C VAL A 54 -5.76 -6.86 10.93
N SER A 55 -4.79 -7.48 10.27
CA SER A 55 -4.91 -8.78 9.60
C SER A 55 -3.68 -9.64 9.95
N THR A 56 -3.54 -10.80 9.32
CA THR A 56 -2.36 -11.68 9.45
C THR A 56 -1.80 -12.06 8.10
N VAL A 57 -0.55 -12.52 8.08
CA VAL A 57 0.07 -13.08 6.87
C VAL A 57 -0.77 -14.23 6.30
N ALA A 58 -1.25 -15.13 7.16
CA ALA A 58 -2.11 -16.25 6.74
C ALA A 58 -3.37 -15.76 6.03
N GLU A 59 -4.03 -14.77 6.61
CA GLU A 59 -5.26 -14.19 6.08
C GLU A 59 -5.06 -13.51 4.73
N GLU A 60 -3.97 -12.78 4.54
CA GLU A 60 -3.71 -12.07 3.28
C GLU A 60 -3.26 -13.03 2.17
N ILE A 61 -2.48 -14.07 2.49
CA ILE A 61 -2.15 -15.13 1.53
C ILE A 61 -3.41 -15.87 1.07
N ALA A 62 -4.40 -16.05 1.95
CA ALA A 62 -5.62 -16.78 1.62
C ALA A 62 -6.68 -15.91 0.92
N TYR A 63 -6.82 -14.65 1.33
CA TYR A 63 -8.03 -13.87 1.01
C TYR A 63 -7.76 -12.48 0.40
N ASN A 64 -6.51 -12.07 0.18
CA ASN A 64 -6.26 -10.79 -0.49
C ASN A 64 -6.78 -10.83 -1.93
N ALA A 65 -7.67 -9.92 -2.32
CA ALA A 65 -8.35 -10.00 -3.60
C ALA A 65 -7.39 -9.87 -4.81
N ARG A 66 -6.26 -9.17 -4.61
CA ARG A 66 -5.30 -8.82 -5.66
C ARG A 66 -4.03 -9.66 -5.57
N LEU A 67 -3.39 -9.70 -4.40
CA LEU A 67 -2.05 -10.28 -4.21
C LEU A 67 -2.02 -11.81 -4.20
N THR A 68 -3.19 -12.45 -4.20
CA THR A 68 -3.34 -13.91 -4.39
C THR A 68 -3.44 -14.32 -5.85
N LYS A 69 -3.57 -13.36 -6.77
CA LYS A 69 -3.52 -13.64 -8.21
C LYS A 69 -2.08 -13.86 -8.63
N ASP A 70 -1.88 -14.49 -9.78
CA ASP A 70 -0.55 -14.49 -10.39
C ASP A 70 -0.13 -13.06 -10.76
N LYS A 71 1.17 -12.88 -10.99
CA LYS A 71 1.79 -11.56 -11.18
C LYS A 71 1.21 -10.79 -12.36
N GLU A 72 0.93 -11.45 -13.48
CA GLU A 72 0.42 -10.78 -14.69
C GLU A 72 -1.05 -10.38 -14.51
N THR A 73 -1.87 -11.25 -13.92
CA THR A 73 -3.24 -10.90 -13.53
C THR A 73 -3.26 -9.74 -12.53
N PHE A 74 -2.37 -9.75 -11.53
CA PHE A 74 -2.22 -8.63 -10.59
C PHE A 74 -1.90 -7.32 -11.31
N LYS A 75 -0.89 -7.31 -12.19
CA LYS A 75 -0.51 -6.12 -12.97
C LYS A 75 -1.67 -5.60 -13.80
N SER A 76 -2.36 -6.49 -14.52
CA SER A 76 -3.52 -6.14 -15.33
C SER A 76 -4.65 -5.54 -14.50
N ILE A 77 -4.97 -6.11 -13.33
CA ILE A 77 -5.97 -5.54 -12.41
C ILE A 77 -5.57 -4.12 -12.00
N MET A 78 -4.31 -3.93 -11.56
CA MET A 78 -3.82 -2.65 -11.05
C MET A 78 -3.82 -1.55 -12.11
N GLU A 79 -3.47 -1.88 -13.36
CA GLU A 79 -3.50 -0.94 -14.50
C GLU A 79 -4.93 -0.48 -14.84
N ASN A 80 -5.94 -1.34 -14.60
CA ASN A 80 -7.32 -1.09 -15.01
C ASN A 80 -8.24 -0.59 -13.87
N LEU A 81 -7.69 -0.16 -12.73
CA LEU A 81 -8.51 0.33 -11.60
C LEU A 81 -9.21 1.68 -11.88
N ASN A 82 -8.73 2.46 -12.86
CA ASN A 82 -9.26 3.76 -13.26
C ASN A 82 -9.59 4.70 -12.06
N LEU A 83 -8.65 4.80 -11.13
CA LEU A 83 -8.83 5.58 -9.90
C LEU A 83 -8.73 7.08 -10.20
N SER A 84 -9.56 7.88 -9.53
CA SER A 84 -9.43 9.34 -9.58
C SER A 84 -8.04 9.80 -9.15
N TYR A 85 -7.62 10.95 -9.69
CA TYR A 85 -6.41 11.65 -9.27
C TYR A 85 -6.44 11.87 -7.73
N PRO A 86 -5.36 11.54 -6.99
CA PRO A 86 -5.36 11.68 -5.53
C PRO A 86 -5.47 13.15 -5.10
N LYS A 87 -6.55 13.47 -4.38
CA LYS A 87 -6.99 14.84 -4.07
C LYS A 87 -5.94 15.75 -3.41
N MET A 88 -5.01 15.18 -2.65
CA MET A 88 -4.02 15.93 -1.85
C MET A 88 -2.58 15.75 -2.35
N MET A 89 -2.35 15.04 -3.46
CA MET A 89 -0.99 14.67 -3.86
C MET A 89 -0.10 15.88 -4.14
N ASP A 90 -0.61 16.89 -4.84
CA ASP A 90 0.13 18.12 -5.19
C ASP A 90 0.50 18.98 -3.97
N VAL A 91 -0.16 18.77 -2.83
CA VAL A 91 0.15 19.46 -1.57
C VAL A 91 1.01 18.58 -0.67
N ALA A 92 0.61 17.33 -0.50
CA ALA A 92 1.23 16.41 0.45
C ALA A 92 2.60 15.92 0.00
N VAL A 93 2.81 15.62 -1.28
CA VAL A 93 4.12 15.11 -1.76
C VAL A 93 5.21 16.17 -1.61
N PRO A 94 5.05 17.42 -2.08
CA PRO A 94 6.06 18.46 -1.87
C PRO A 94 6.35 18.71 -0.39
N ALA A 95 5.32 18.79 0.45
CA ALA A 95 5.48 18.97 1.89
C ALA A 95 6.28 17.80 2.52
N ASN A 96 5.95 16.56 2.18
CA ASN A 96 6.62 15.38 2.73
C ASN A 96 8.09 15.26 2.28
N LEU A 97 8.42 15.68 1.06
CA LEU A 97 9.80 15.69 0.55
C LEU A 97 10.74 16.59 1.35
N VAL A 98 10.20 17.60 2.04
CA VAL A 98 10.92 18.50 2.94
C VAL A 98 10.59 18.23 4.41
N CYS A 99 10.20 16.99 4.73
CA CYS A 99 9.90 16.55 6.10
C CYS A 99 8.78 17.36 6.78
N GLY A 100 7.81 17.83 6.00
CA GLY A 100 6.68 18.64 6.47
C GLY A 100 7.02 20.11 6.76
N ILE A 101 8.28 20.52 6.64
CA ILE A 101 8.72 21.89 6.91
C ILE A 101 8.19 22.82 5.83
N GLN A 102 7.52 23.90 6.23
CA GLN A 102 7.02 24.94 5.33
C GLN A 102 7.81 26.24 5.54
N ASP A 103 7.99 27.03 4.47
CA ASP A 103 8.59 28.37 4.52
C ASP A 103 7.58 29.40 3.96
N PRO A 104 7.14 30.40 4.75
CA PRO A 104 7.43 30.59 6.18
C PRO A 104 6.80 29.48 7.05
N PRO A 105 7.34 29.22 8.25
CA PRO A 105 6.73 28.27 9.17
C PRO A 105 5.28 28.67 9.49
N PRO A 106 4.39 27.70 9.75
CA PRO A 106 3.00 27.99 10.06
C PRO A 106 2.92 28.92 11.28
N LYS A 107 2.01 29.91 11.20
CA LYS A 107 1.73 30.80 12.33
C LYS A 107 1.18 29.95 13.48
N ILE A 108 1.96 29.84 14.56
CA ILE A 108 1.55 29.23 15.84
C ILE A 108 0.55 30.15 16.53
#